data_AF-A0A3S0VIM8-F1
#
_entry.id   AF-A0A3S0VIM8-F1
#
_cell.length_a   1.000
_cell.length_b   1.000
_cell.length_c   1.000
_cell.angle_alpha   90.00
_cell.angle_beta   90.00
_cell.angle_gamma   90.00
#
_symmetry.space_group_name_H-M   'P 1'
#
loop_
_entity.id
_entity.type
_entity.pdbx_description
1 polymer ?
#
loop_
_entity_poly.entity_id
_entity_poly.type
_entity_poly.pdbx_seq_one_letter_code
_entity_poly.pdbx_strand_id
1 'polypeptide(L)'
;MPELVPAPDSVLHLPAVDLHPMDAGEGAPLTRWTELGPLFGEAAQSFGVWEMEPGVALDTEVDEVFVVISGACTIEFLDSGEEIDVSAGDLVRLAEGSRTRWTVTTTLRKLYLAP
;
A
#
# COMPACT_ATOMS: atom_id res chain seq x y z
N MET A 1 14.41 10.32 13.87
CA MET A 1 14.10 9.03 13.22
C MET A 1 15.16 8.83 12.16
N PRO A 2 15.71 7.62 11.94
CA PRO A 2 16.67 7.43 10.84
C PRO A 2 15.99 7.85 9.53
N GLU A 3 16.75 8.47 8.62
CA GLU A 3 16.29 8.65 7.25
C GLU A 3 16.02 7.26 6.66
N LEU A 4 14.75 6.98 6.40
CA LEU A 4 14.31 5.77 5.72
C LEU A 4 14.37 5.91 4.19
N VAL A 5 14.64 7.12 3.69
CA VAL A 5 14.98 7.36 2.30
C VAL A 5 16.33 6.65 2.04
N PRO A 6 16.40 5.69 1.11
CA PRO A 6 17.69 5.11 0.73
C PRO A 6 18.60 6.22 0.21
N ALA A 7 19.86 6.23 0.66
CA ALA A 7 20.85 7.16 0.15
C ALA A 7 21.01 7.00 -1.38
N PRO A 8 21.47 8.04 -2.09
CA PRO A 8 21.88 7.89 -3.49
C PRO A 8 22.83 6.70 -3.66
N ASP A 9 22.71 6.00 -4.80
CA ASP A 9 23.53 4.84 -5.15
C ASP A 9 23.50 3.68 -4.12
N SER A 10 22.38 3.52 -3.41
CA SER A 10 22.18 2.44 -2.43
C SER A 10 21.01 1.51 -2.77
N VAL A 11 20.84 0.45 -1.97
CA VAL A 11 19.76 -0.53 -2.12
C VAL A 11 18.97 -0.63 -0.82
N LEU A 12 17.64 -0.62 -0.93
CA LEU A 12 16.72 -0.93 0.16
C LEU A 12 15.94 -2.19 -0.19
N HIS A 13 15.99 -3.21 0.67
CA HIS A 13 15.22 -4.43 0.51
C HIS A 13 13.84 -4.26 1.16
N LEU A 14 12.83 -3.89 0.37
CA LEU A 14 11.47 -3.58 0.84
C LEU A 14 10.81 -4.70 1.69
N PRO A 15 11.00 -6.01 1.42
CA PRO A 15 10.51 -7.07 2.31
C PRO A 15 11.09 -7.06 3.73
N ALA A 16 12.24 -6.43 3.95
CA ALA A 16 12.90 -6.34 5.26
C ALA A 16 12.69 -4.99 5.95
N VAL A 17 11.91 -4.07 5.36
CA VAL A 17 11.57 -2.80 6.02
C VAL A 17 10.68 -3.09 7.22
N ASP A 18 11.09 -2.57 8.38
CA ASP A 18 10.27 -2.58 9.60
C ASP A 18 9.07 -1.66 9.42
N LEU A 19 7.89 -2.17 9.78
CA LEU A 19 6.62 -1.46 9.65
C LEU A 19 6.00 -1.18 11.02
N HIS A 20 5.35 -0.03 11.13
CA HIS A 20 4.67 0.39 12.34
C HIS A 20 3.16 0.21 12.21
N PRO A 21 2.45 -0.21 13.29
CA PRO A 21 0.99 -0.32 13.24
C PRO A 21 0.34 1.00 12.85
N MET A 22 -0.72 0.92 12.04
CA MET A 22 -1.61 2.04 11.77
C MET A 22 -3.06 1.69 12.12
N ASP A 23 -3.85 2.73 12.38
CA ASP A 23 -5.29 2.61 12.48
C ASP A 23 -5.89 2.58 11.07
N ALA A 24 -6.38 1.41 10.65
CA ALA A 24 -7.07 1.21 9.37
C ALA A 24 -8.60 1.23 9.52
N GLY A 25 -9.11 1.69 10.67
CA GLY A 25 -10.53 1.74 10.96
C GLY A 25 -11.06 0.50 11.69
N GLU A 26 -12.31 0.61 12.16
CA GLU A 26 -12.94 -0.43 12.96
C GLU A 26 -13.13 -1.73 12.17
N GLY A 27 -12.65 -2.84 12.74
CA GLY A 27 -12.79 -4.18 12.15
C GLY A 27 -11.80 -4.49 11.02
N ALA A 28 -10.95 -3.54 10.64
CA ALA A 28 -9.88 -3.79 9.69
C ALA A 28 -8.84 -4.77 10.29
N PRO A 29 -8.28 -5.67 9.47
CA PRO A 29 -7.11 -6.47 9.83
C PRO A 29 -5.93 -5.61 10.29
N LEU A 30 -4.96 -6.25 10.93
CA LEU A 30 -3.77 -5.56 11.36
C LEU A 30 -3.00 -5.02 10.15
N THR A 31 -2.96 -3.71 10.07
CA THR A 31 -2.30 -2.96 9.00
C THR A 31 -1.10 -2.23 9.56
N ARG A 32 -0.01 -2.24 8.79
CA ARG A 32 1.26 -1.62 9.17
C ARG A 32 1.83 -0.87 7.98
N TRP A 33 2.57 0.19 8.26
CA TRP A 33 3.20 0.97 7.23
C TRP A 33 4.45 1.68 7.75
N THR A 34 5.28 2.09 6.80
CA THR A 34 6.40 2.99 7.01
C THR A 34 6.54 3.87 5.77
N GLU A 35 6.39 5.17 5.94
CA GLU A 35 6.75 6.16 4.94
C GLU A 35 8.27 6.20 4.80
N LEU A 36 8.78 6.10 3.57
CA LEU A 36 10.21 6.18 3.30
C LEU A 36 10.63 7.63 3.05
N GLY A 37 9.78 8.43 2.40
CA GLY A 37 9.94 9.88 2.26
C GLY A 37 9.43 10.42 0.92
N PRO A 38 9.81 11.65 0.54
CA PRO A 38 9.34 12.28 -0.69
C PRO A 38 9.93 11.63 -1.94
N LEU A 39 9.14 11.58 -3.02
CA LEU A 39 9.63 11.18 -4.33
C LEU A 39 10.53 12.30 -4.91
N PHE A 40 11.81 11.99 -5.11
CA PHE A 40 12.82 12.94 -5.64
C PHE A 40 12.95 14.28 -4.90
N GLY A 41 12.56 14.34 -3.62
CA GLY A 41 12.64 15.55 -2.81
C GLY A 41 11.45 16.52 -2.98
N GLU A 42 10.42 16.14 -3.74
CA GLU A 42 9.16 16.89 -3.82
C GLU A 42 8.24 16.48 -2.66
N ALA A 43 7.91 17.43 -1.78
CA ALA A 43 7.10 17.15 -0.59
C ALA A 43 5.62 16.84 -0.88
N ALA A 44 5.17 16.98 -2.13
CA ALA A 44 3.78 16.77 -2.52
C ALA A 44 3.45 15.33 -2.92
N GLN A 45 4.45 14.44 -2.96
CA GLN A 45 4.27 13.02 -3.24
C GLN A 45 5.27 12.24 -2.39
N SER A 46 4.77 11.25 -1.65
CA SER A 46 5.58 10.37 -0.83
C SER A 46 5.48 8.92 -1.32
N PHE A 47 6.46 8.11 -0.93
CA PHE A 47 6.42 6.69 -1.13
C PHE A 47 6.73 5.96 0.16
N GLY A 48 6.19 4.76 0.30
CA GLY A 48 6.34 3.96 1.50
C GLY A 48 6.04 2.50 1.29
N VAL A 49 6.26 1.71 2.34
CA VAL A 49 5.88 0.30 2.37
C VAL A 49 4.65 0.16 3.24
N TRP A 50 3.66 -0.57 2.75
CA TRP A 50 2.42 -0.88 3.44
C TRP A 50 2.20 -2.39 3.47
N GLU A 51 1.63 -2.90 4.55
CA GLU A 51 1.30 -4.30 4.74
C GLU A 51 -0.02 -4.48 5.48
N MET A 52 -0.79 -5.49 5.10
CA MET A 52 -2.03 -5.89 5.76
C MET A 52 -2.13 -7.41 5.90
N GLU A 53 -2.51 -7.86 7.09
CA GLU A 53 -2.81 -9.26 7.38
C GLU A 53 -4.11 -9.73 6.69
N PRO A 54 -4.33 -11.04 6.51
CA PRO A 54 -5.54 -11.56 5.87
C PRO A 54 -6.84 -11.07 6.52
N GLY A 55 -7.81 -10.72 5.68
CA GLY A 55 -9.13 -10.25 6.07
C GLY A 55 -9.69 -9.21 5.09
N VAL A 56 -10.69 -8.45 5.54
CA VAL A 56 -11.42 -7.49 4.69
C VAL A 56 -11.25 -6.07 5.22
N ALA A 57 -10.89 -5.15 4.34
CA ALA A 57 -10.84 -3.71 4.62
C ALA A 57 -11.71 -2.93 3.64
N LEU A 58 -12.27 -1.82 4.10
CA LEU A 58 -13.00 -0.85 3.29
C LEU A 58 -12.22 0.45 3.31
N ASP A 59 -12.08 1.10 2.15
CA ASP A 59 -11.38 2.38 2.08
C ASP A 59 -12.00 3.33 1.04
N THR A 60 -11.66 4.61 1.17
CA THR A 60 -11.83 5.62 0.12
C THR A 60 -10.44 6.07 -0.31
N GLU A 61 -10.09 5.68 -1.52
CA GLU A 61 -8.72 5.79 -2.03
C GLU A 61 -8.34 7.25 -2.33
N VAL A 62 -7.05 7.54 -2.21
CA VAL A 62 -6.42 8.71 -2.82
C VAL A 62 -5.94 8.36 -4.24
N ASP A 63 -5.37 9.30 -4.99
CA ASP A 63 -4.68 8.98 -6.25
C ASP A 63 -3.38 8.22 -5.92
N GLU A 64 -3.45 6.90 -5.85
CA GLU A 64 -2.36 6.02 -5.43
C GLU A 64 -1.89 5.15 -6.61
N VAL A 65 -0.57 4.98 -6.73
CA VAL A 65 0.04 3.90 -7.52
C VAL A 65 0.80 2.99 -6.59
N PHE A 66 0.63 1.67 -6.71
CA PHE A 66 1.41 0.72 -5.93
C PHE A 66 1.87 -0.50 -6.73
N VAL A 67 2.93 -1.14 -6.24
CA VAL A 67 3.41 -2.43 -6.72
C VAL A 67 3.35 -3.44 -5.59
N VAL A 68 2.75 -4.60 -5.85
CA VAL A 68 2.72 -5.70 -4.87
C VAL A 68 4.09 -6.37 -4.81
N ILE A 69 4.65 -6.44 -3.61
CA ILE A 69 5.93 -7.10 -3.32
C ILE A 69 5.69 -8.57 -2.98
N SER A 70 4.65 -8.87 -2.20
CA SER A 70 4.26 -10.23 -1.80
C SER A 70 2.79 -10.28 -1.39
N GLY A 71 2.23 -11.49 -1.39
CA GLY A 71 0.84 -11.72 -1.01
C GLY A 71 -0.12 -11.66 -2.19
N ALA A 72 -1.41 -11.69 -1.88
CA ALA A 72 -2.47 -11.63 -2.87
C ALA A 72 -3.78 -11.14 -2.25
N CYS A 73 -4.55 -10.37 -3.02
CA CYS A 73 -5.89 -9.95 -2.65
C CYS A 73 -6.78 -9.76 -3.89
N THR A 74 -8.06 -9.59 -3.63
CA THR A 74 -9.02 -9.08 -4.61
C THR A 74 -9.45 -7.69 -4.16
N ILE A 75 -9.54 -6.74 -5.09
CA ILE A 75 -10.01 -5.37 -4.86
C ILE A 75 -11.31 -5.19 -5.64
N GLU A 76 -12.39 -4.94 -4.93
CA GLU A 76 -13.72 -4.62 -5.48
C GLU A 76 -13.94 -3.11 -5.45
N PHE A 77 -14.34 -2.54 -6.59
CA PHE A 77 -14.70 -1.13 -6.73
C PHE A 77 -16.20 -0.97 -6.48
N LEU A 78 -16.58 -0.50 -5.29
CA LEU A 78 -17.96 -0.53 -4.79
C LEU A 78 -18.96 0.30 -5.61
N ASP A 79 -18.48 1.27 -6.39
CA ASP A 79 -19.30 2.11 -7.25
C ASP A 79 -19.66 1.43 -8.58
N SER A 80 -18.75 0.63 -9.15
CA SER A 80 -18.97 -0.06 -10.43
C SER A 80 -19.33 -1.55 -10.27
N GLY A 81 -18.94 -2.16 -9.15
CA GLY A 81 -18.98 -3.60 -8.93
C GLY A 81 -17.91 -4.38 -9.70
N GLU A 82 -16.96 -3.69 -10.33
CA GLU A 82 -15.81 -4.34 -10.96
C GLU A 82 -14.82 -4.82 -9.91
N GLU A 83 -14.09 -5.89 -10.23
CA GLU A 83 -13.09 -6.48 -9.35
C GLU A 83 -11.78 -6.72 -10.10
N ILE A 84 -10.66 -6.59 -9.39
CA ILE A 84 -9.34 -6.98 -9.87
C ILE A 84 -8.66 -7.92 -8.86
N ASP A 85 -8.07 -8.99 -9.36
CA ASP A 85 -7.16 -9.84 -8.59
C ASP A 85 -5.75 -9.29 -8.70
N VAL A 86 -5.05 -9.19 -7.56
CA VAL A 86 -3.71 -8.63 -7.48
C VAL A 86 -2.78 -9.55 -6.70
N SER A 87 -1.54 -9.64 -7.15
CA SER A 87 -0.52 -10.57 -6.67
C SER A 87 0.89 -9.99 -6.85
N ALA A 88 1.91 -10.66 -6.31
CA ALA A 88 3.29 -10.20 -6.39
C ALA A 88 3.74 -9.87 -7.82
N GLY A 89 4.25 -8.66 -8.03
CA GLY A 89 4.69 -8.14 -9.33
C GLY A 89 3.66 -7.26 -10.04
N ASP A 90 2.40 -7.24 -9.60
CA ASP A 90 1.36 -6.42 -10.20
C ASP A 90 1.52 -4.94 -9.81
N LEU A 91 1.32 -4.05 -10.79
CA LEU A 91 1.23 -2.60 -10.61
C LEU A 91 -0.23 -2.16 -10.74
N VAL A 92 -0.70 -1.43 -9.76
CA VAL A 92 -2.10 -0.99 -9.66
C VAL A 92 -2.13 0.53 -9.51
N ARG A 93 -3.14 1.16 -10.10
CA ARG A 93 -3.47 2.56 -9.87
C ARG A 93 -4.90 2.67 -9.38
N LEU A 94 -5.08 3.40 -8.28
CA LEU A 94 -6.38 3.74 -7.72
C LEU A 94 -6.62 5.23 -7.91
N ALA A 95 -7.86 5.61 -8.24
CA ALA A 95 -8.23 7.00 -8.42
C ALA A 95 -8.75 7.60 -7.12
N GLU A 96 -8.43 8.87 -6.88
CA GLU A 96 -8.97 9.63 -5.74
C GLU A 96 -10.50 9.52 -5.66
N GLY A 97 -11.01 9.22 -4.46
CA GLY A 97 -12.43 9.05 -4.18
C GLY A 97 -13.00 7.67 -4.51
N SER A 98 -12.21 6.76 -5.09
CA SER A 98 -12.67 5.39 -5.36
C SER A 98 -13.01 4.68 -4.06
N ARG A 99 -14.21 4.12 -3.93
CA ARG A 99 -14.60 3.33 -2.76
C ARG A 99 -14.29 1.87 -3.02
N THR A 100 -13.44 1.28 -2.19
CA THR A 100 -12.92 -0.07 -2.42
C THR A 100 -13.26 -1.01 -1.27
N ARG A 101 -13.38 -2.30 -1.59
CA ARG A 101 -13.29 -3.40 -0.64
C ARG A 101 -12.09 -4.26 -1.01
N TRP A 102 -11.16 -4.37 -0.08
CA TRP A 102 -10.00 -5.24 -0.21
C TRP A 102 -10.28 -6.55 0.52
N THR A 103 -10.11 -7.68 -0.17
CA THR A 103 -10.16 -9.02 0.42
C THR A 103 -8.78 -9.66 0.33
N VAL A 104 -8.00 -9.53 1.40
CA VAL A 104 -6.63 -10.06 1.49
C VAL A 104 -6.67 -11.51 1.95
N THR A 105 -6.14 -12.43 1.14
CA THR A 105 -6.13 -13.87 1.45
C THR A 105 -4.77 -14.35 1.97
N THR A 106 -3.70 -13.68 1.55
CA THR A 106 -2.33 -13.88 2.02
C THR A 106 -1.76 -12.51 2.33
N THR A 107 -1.07 -12.34 3.47
CA THR A 107 -0.50 -11.05 3.91
C THR A 107 0.06 -10.26 2.73
N LEU A 108 -0.57 -9.13 2.44
CA LEU A 108 -0.26 -8.32 1.27
C LEU A 108 0.74 -7.26 1.68
N ARG A 109 1.87 -7.17 0.98
CA ARG A 109 2.87 -6.11 1.14
C ARG A 109 3.05 -5.38 -0.18
N LYS A 110 2.98 -4.05 -0.17
CA LYS A 110 3.10 -3.19 -1.36
C LYS A 110 4.07 -2.02 -1.13
N LEU A 111 4.73 -1.59 -2.21
CA LEU A 111 5.34 -0.26 -2.32
C LEU A 111 4.28 0.67 -2.88
N TYR A 112 3.92 1.73 -2.17
CA TYR A 112 2.95 2.72 -2.64
C TYR A 112 3.64 4.04 -2.96
N LEU A 113 3.02 4.81 -3.85
CA LEU A 113 3.27 6.21 -4.15
C LEU A 113 1.92 6.93 -4.05
N ALA A 114 1.86 7.95 -3.21
CA ALA A 114 0.65 8.71 -2.95
C ALA A 114 0.98 10.19 -2.63
N PRO A 115 0.02 11.12 -2.74
CA PRO A 115 0.18 12.51 -2.32
C PRO A 115 0.59 12.66 -0.85
#